data_AF-A0A966W1M5-F1
#
_entry.id   AF-A0A966W1M5-F1
#
_cell.length_a   1.000
_cell.length_b   1.000
_cell.length_c   1.000
_cell.angle_alpha   90.00
_cell.angle_beta   90.00
_cell.angle_gamma   90.00
#
_symmetry.space_group_name_H-M   'P 1'
#
loop_
_entity.id
_entity.type
_entity.pdbx_description
1 polymer ?
#
loop_
_entity_poly.entity_id
_entity_poly.type
_entity_poly.pdbx_seq_one_letter_code
_entity_poly.pdbx_strand_id
1 'polypeptide(L)'
;MNPIVKLLTFSAVLVLPNLGGRAVAADFQKEVRPVLNEFCVKCHSTKDHKGDLDLERFKSLDTVKSAPKIWQQVEEQLELGEMPPKDKPQL
;
A
#
# COMPACT_ATOMS: atom_id res chain seq x y z
N MET A 1 -54.41 3.08 15.39
CA MET A 1 -55.64 2.74 14.64
C MET A 1 -55.43 3.31 13.24
N ASN A 2 -55.05 2.58 12.19
CA ASN A 2 -55.37 1.20 11.82
C ASN A 2 -54.18 0.46 11.17
N PRO A 3 -54.24 -0.87 11.13
CA PRO A 3 -53.11 -1.77 11.03
C PRO A 3 -53.16 -2.61 9.73
N ILE A 4 -52.25 -3.58 9.64
CA ILE A 4 -52.34 -4.78 8.79
C ILE A 4 -52.00 -4.57 7.31
N VAL A 5 -50.73 -4.76 6.98
CA VAL A 5 -50.32 -6.01 6.30
C VAL A 5 -49.03 -6.50 6.95
N LYS A 6 -49.19 -7.57 7.74
CA LYS A 6 -48.13 -8.48 8.14
C LYS A 6 -47.59 -9.18 6.89
N LEU A 7 -46.30 -9.44 6.84
CA LEU A 7 -45.72 -10.77 7.10
C LEU A 7 -44.50 -11.02 6.20
N LEU A 8 -43.50 -11.63 6.85
CA LEU A 8 -42.43 -12.45 6.29
C LEU A 8 -41.16 -11.75 5.82
N THR A 9 -40.13 -11.95 6.65
CA THR A 9 -38.82 -12.52 6.27
C THR A 9 -38.14 -11.85 5.07
N PHE A 10 -36.99 -11.23 5.23
CA PHE A 10 -35.74 -11.99 5.36
C PHE A 10 -34.71 -11.10 6.05
N SER A 11 -34.00 -11.67 7.03
CA SER A 11 -32.65 -11.20 7.35
C SER A 11 -31.84 -11.16 6.06
N ALA A 12 -31.54 -9.96 5.58
CA ALA A 12 -30.36 -9.73 4.78
C ALA A 12 -29.53 -8.71 5.56
N VAL A 13 -28.81 -9.20 6.57
CA VAL A 13 -27.51 -8.62 6.90
C VAL A 13 -26.74 -8.67 5.58
N LEU A 14 -26.72 -7.56 4.86
CA LEU A 14 -25.78 -7.35 3.77
C LEU A 14 -24.40 -7.42 4.42
N VAL A 15 -23.81 -8.62 4.45
CA VAL A 15 -22.37 -8.77 4.57
C VAL A 15 -21.81 -8.09 3.33
N LEU A 16 -21.48 -6.81 3.48
CA LEU A 16 -20.77 -6.05 2.47
C LEU A 16 -19.50 -6.83 2.13
N PRO A 17 -19.32 -7.30 0.89
CA PRO A 17 -18.10 -7.98 0.50
C PRO A 17 -16.96 -6.95 0.52
N ASN A 18 -16.10 -7.06 1.52
CA ASN A 18 -14.73 -6.55 1.56
C ASN A 18 -14.48 -5.21 0.82
N LEU A 19 -15.11 -4.12 1.29
CA LEU A 19 -14.72 -2.77 0.88
C LEU A 19 -13.27 -2.42 1.31
N GLY A 20 -12.75 -3.10 2.34
CA GLY A 20 -11.43 -2.82 2.91
C GLY A 20 -10.28 -3.07 1.94
N GLY A 21 -10.26 -4.21 1.24
CA GLY A 21 -9.15 -4.54 0.33
C GLY A 21 -9.01 -3.59 -0.87
N ARG A 22 -10.13 -3.09 -1.41
CA ARG A 22 -10.13 -2.14 -2.53
C ARG A 22 -9.74 -0.72 -2.11
N ALA A 23 -10.19 -0.28 -0.93
CA ALA A 23 -9.78 1.01 -0.37
C ALA A 23 -8.26 1.07 -0.17
N VAL A 24 -7.68 0.10 0.55
CA VAL A 24 -6.23 0.07 0.84
C VAL A 24 -5.37 -0.03 -0.44
N ALA A 25 -5.84 -0.77 -1.45
CA ALA A 25 -5.14 -0.82 -2.74
C ALA A 25 -5.18 0.51 -3.49
N ALA A 26 -6.28 1.27 -3.39
CA ALA A 26 -6.40 2.61 -3.96
C ALA A 26 -5.49 3.61 -3.21
N ASP A 27 -5.38 3.46 -1.89
CA ASP A 27 -4.51 4.28 -1.05
C ASP A 27 -3.03 4.05 -1.40
N PHE A 28 -2.61 2.82 -1.68
CA PHE A 28 -1.24 2.55 -2.14
C PHE A 28 -0.86 3.34 -3.40
N GLN A 29 -1.74 3.39 -4.41
CA GLN A 29 -1.44 4.11 -5.66
C GLN A 29 -1.42 5.63 -5.48
N LYS A 30 -2.28 6.16 -4.60
CA LYS A 30 -2.48 7.60 -4.43
C LYS A 30 -1.57 8.21 -3.39
N GLU A 31 -1.20 7.46 -2.36
CA GLU A 31 -0.48 7.97 -1.19
C GLU A 31 0.93 7.39 -1.12
N VAL A 32 1.10 6.08 -1.30
CA VAL A 32 2.41 5.43 -1.12
C VAL A 32 3.28 5.54 -2.38
N ARG A 33 2.72 5.25 -3.56
CA ARG A 33 3.49 5.22 -4.81
C ARG A 33 4.14 6.58 -5.16
N PRO A 34 3.48 7.74 -4.97
CA PRO A 34 4.12 9.03 -5.20
C PRO A 34 5.34 9.26 -4.28
N VAL A 35 5.21 8.90 -3.00
CA VAL A 35 6.31 8.99 -2.02
C VAL A 35 7.50 8.13 -2.46
N LEU A 36 7.26 6.87 -2.84
CA LEU A 36 8.32 5.99 -3.35
C LEU A 36 9.00 6.59 -4.59
N ASN A 37 8.24 7.21 -5.50
CA ASN A 37 8.79 7.81 -6.71
C ASN A 37 9.67 9.04 -6.39
N GLU A 38 9.28 9.85 -5.42
CA GLU A 38 10.00 11.08 -5.05
C GLU A 38 11.29 10.78 -4.28
N PHE A 39 11.23 9.87 -3.31
CA PHE A 39 12.32 9.68 -2.33
C PHE A 39 13.17 8.43 -2.59
N CYS A 40 12.62 7.39 -3.23
CA CYS A 40 13.28 6.07 -3.29
C CYS A 40 13.71 5.67 -4.71
N VAL A 41 12.84 5.84 -5.71
CA VAL A 41 13.05 5.30 -7.07
C VAL A 41 14.23 5.95 -7.80
N LYS A 42 14.61 7.19 -7.45
CA LYS A 42 15.77 7.84 -8.06
C LYS A 42 17.07 7.02 -7.94
N CYS A 43 17.23 6.28 -6.84
CA CYS A 43 18.40 5.42 -6.59
C CYS A 43 18.04 3.92 -6.71
N HIS A 44 16.80 3.54 -6.39
CA HIS A 44 16.32 2.15 -6.35
C HIS A 44 15.31 1.89 -7.47
N SER A 45 15.72 2.17 -8.72
CA SER A 45 14.94 1.89 -9.94
C SER A 45 15.42 0.63 -10.65
N THR A 46 14.70 0.16 -11.67
CA THR A 46 15.18 -0.93 -12.53
C THR A 46 16.51 -0.56 -13.19
N LYS A 47 16.74 0.74 -13.47
CA LYS A 47 17.95 1.25 -14.13
C LYS A 47 19.16 1.40 -13.21
N ASP A 48 18.99 1.96 -12.01
CA ASP A 48 20.10 2.29 -11.09
C ASP A 48 20.29 1.25 -9.98
N HIS A 49 19.19 0.59 -9.56
CA HIS A 49 19.11 -0.53 -8.60
C HIS A 49 20.18 -0.55 -7.50
N LYS A 50 20.46 0.59 -6.86
CA LYS A 50 21.51 0.70 -5.86
C LYS A 50 21.27 -0.28 -4.70
N GLY A 51 22.32 -1.00 -4.29
CA GLY A 51 22.20 -2.01 -3.24
C GLY A 51 21.31 -3.19 -3.64
N ASP A 52 21.28 -3.53 -4.93
CA ASP A 52 20.49 -4.62 -5.53
C ASP A 52 18.97 -4.51 -5.28
N LEU A 53 18.48 -3.29 -5.05
CA LEU A 53 17.09 -3.00 -4.76
C LEU A 53 16.44 -2.22 -5.91
N ASP A 54 15.43 -2.84 -6.52
CA ASP A 54 14.52 -2.22 -7.50
C ASP A 54 13.12 -2.10 -6.89
N LEU A 55 12.67 -0.85 -6.66
CA LEU A 55 11.34 -0.53 -6.13
C LEU A 55 10.30 -0.27 -7.23
N GLU A 56 10.71 -0.20 -8.51
CA GLU A 56 9.79 -0.06 -9.62
C GLU A 56 8.99 -1.33 -9.88
N ARG A 57 9.51 -2.52 -9.53
CA ARG A 57 8.78 -3.78 -9.66
C ARG A 57 7.53 -3.86 -8.78
N PHE A 58 7.44 -3.06 -7.71
CA PHE A 58 6.31 -3.05 -6.79
C PHE A 58 5.19 -2.13 -7.29
N LYS A 59 4.44 -2.62 -8.27
CA LYS A 59 3.37 -1.87 -8.93
C LYS A 59 2.04 -1.85 -8.17
N SER A 60 1.88 -2.67 -7.13
CA SER A 60 0.65 -2.77 -6.34
C SER A 60 0.90 -3.24 -4.92
N LEU A 61 -0.08 -3.04 -4.04
CA LEU A 61 -0.04 -3.56 -2.67
C LEU A 61 0.17 -5.08 -2.62
N ASP A 62 -0.35 -5.84 -3.59
CA ASP A 62 -0.16 -7.29 -3.63
C ASP A 62 1.31 -7.67 -3.92
N THR A 63 1.97 -6.93 -4.82
CA THR A 63 3.42 -7.13 -5.04
C THR A 63 4.25 -6.77 -3.81
N VAL A 64 3.84 -5.75 -3.05
CA VAL A 64 4.48 -5.38 -1.77
C VAL A 64 4.33 -6.51 -0.75
N LYS A 65 3.10 -6.98 -0.54
CA LYS A 65 2.77 -8.08 0.38
C LYS A 65 3.48 -9.38 0.05
N SER A 66 3.79 -9.61 -1.23
CA SER A 66 4.53 -10.81 -1.67
C SER A 66 6.02 -10.81 -1.32
N ALA A 67 6.57 -9.67 -0.86
CA ALA A 67 8.00 -9.50 -0.61
C ALA A 67 8.32 -8.90 0.78
N PRO A 68 7.80 -9.47 1.88
CA PRO A 68 7.90 -8.85 3.21
C PRO A 68 9.33 -8.60 3.68
N LYS A 69 10.27 -9.50 3.35
CA LYS A 69 11.69 -9.34 3.71
C LYS A 69 12.33 -8.10 3.10
N ILE A 70 12.01 -7.79 1.84
CA ILE A 70 12.54 -6.59 1.18
C ILE A 70 12.02 -5.34 1.88
N TRP A 71 10.73 -5.30 2.20
CA TRP A 71 10.12 -4.14 2.84
C TRP A 71 10.56 -3.96 4.29
N GLN A 72 10.83 -5.05 5.02
CA GLN A 72 11.47 -4.98 6.33
C GLN A 72 12.86 -4.35 6.25
N GLN A 73 13.68 -4.73 5.26
CA GLN A 73 15.00 -4.12 5.07
C GLN A 73 14.89 -2.64 4.71
N VAL A 74 13.91 -2.25 3.87
CA VAL A 74 13.65 -0.84 3.57
C VAL A 74 13.29 -0.08 4.85
N GLU A 75 12.39 -0.61 5.67
CA GLU A 75 12.02 -0.03 6.98
C GLU A 75 13.25 0.12 7.89
N GLU A 76 14.07 -0.91 8.04
CA GLU A 76 15.31 -0.86 8.83
C GLU A 76 16.27 0.25 8.34
N GLN A 77 16.44 0.42 7.02
CA GLN A 77 17.30 1.48 6.48
C GLN A 77 16.72 2.89 6.68
N LEU A 78 15.39 3.03 6.67
CA LEU A 78 14.71 4.28 7.00
C LEU A 78 14.88 4.61 8.49
N GLU A 79 14.71 3.63 9.38
CA GLU A 79 14.91 3.80 10.83
C GLU A 79 16.35 4.18 11.18
N LEU A 80 17.33 3.62 10.47
CA LEU A 80 18.74 3.97 10.63
C LEU A 80 19.10 5.35 10.04
N GLY A 81 18.21 5.96 9.26
CA GLY A 81 18.47 7.24 8.58
C GLY A 81 19.52 7.16 7.48
N GLU A 82 19.80 5.95 6.97
CA GLU A 82 20.70 5.71 5.83
C GLU A 82 20.02 6.04 4.49
N MET A 83 18.68 5.99 4.48
CA MET A 83 17.85 6.30 3.32
C MET A 83 16.75 7.32 3.68
N PRO A 84 16.51 8.34 2.84
CA PRO A 84 17.38 8.81 1.76
C PRO A 84 18.73 9.34 2.31
N PRO A 85 19.84 9.27 1.55
CA PRO A 85 21.13 9.83 1.99
C PRO A 85 21.04 11.31 2.34
N LYS A 86 21.90 11.81 3.24
CA LYS A 86 21.85 13.18 3.79
C LYS A 86 21.85 14.30 2.74
N ASP A 87 22.37 14.06 1.54
CA ASP A 87 22.41 15.01 0.42
C ASP A 87 21.17 14.94 -0.50
N LYS A 88 20.15 14.17 -0.12
CA LYS A 88 18.88 13.98 -0.85
C LYS A 88 17.70 14.51 -0.04
N PRO A 89 16.57 14.84 -0.70
CA PRO A 89 15.32 15.16 0.00
C PRO A 89 14.98 14.07 1.01
N GLN A 90 14.53 14.48 2.19
CA GLN A 90 14.14 13.61 3.30
C GLN A 90 12.61 13.59 3.41
N LEU A 91 12.07 12.49 3.95
CA LEU A 91 10.64 12.31 4.26
C LEU A 91 10.22 13.11 5.51
#